data_AF-A0A376U1R6-F1
#
_entry.id   AF-A0A376U1R6-F1
#
_cell.length_a   1.000
_cell.length_b   1.000
_cell.length_c   1.000
_cell.angle_alpha   90.00
_cell.angle_beta   90.00
_cell.angle_gamma   90.00
#
_symmetry.space_group_name_H-M   'P 1'
#
loop_
_entity.id
_entity.type
_entity.pdbx_description
1 polymer ?
#
loop_
_entity_poly.entity_id
_entity_poly.type
_entity_poly.pdbx_seq_one_letter_code
_entity_poly.pdbx_strand_id
1 'polypeptide(L)'
;MGACTDSKVNRIRFKDHDFAAIADFDMVRNAVDAAKALGIDARVGNLFSADLFYSPDGEMFDVMEKYGILGVEMEAAGIYGVAAEFGAKALTICTVSDHIRTHEQTTAAERQTTFNDMIKIALESVLLGDKE
;
A
#
# COMPACT_ATOMS: atom_id res chain seq x y z
N MET A 1 -5.72 6.80 -3.46
CA MET A 1 -5.11 5.51 -3.09
C MET A 1 -5.79 5.03 -1.82
N GLY A 2 -6.22 3.76 -1.76
CA GLY A 2 -6.92 3.20 -0.61
C GLY A 2 -6.36 1.86 -0.17
N ALA A 3 -6.79 1.39 1.00
CA ALA A 3 -6.48 0.07 1.50
C ALA A 3 -7.74 -0.62 2.01
N CYS A 4 -8.05 -1.79 1.47
CA CYS A 4 -9.08 -2.69 1.96
C CYS A 4 -8.51 -3.59 3.08
N THR A 5 -9.37 -4.23 3.88
CA THR A 5 -8.92 -5.15 4.92
C THR A 5 -10.00 -6.16 5.31
N ASP A 6 -9.59 -7.36 5.69
CA ASP A 6 -10.43 -8.36 6.39
C ASP A 6 -10.56 -8.06 7.90
N SER A 7 -9.68 -7.22 8.44
CA SER A 7 -9.69 -6.81 9.83
C SER A 7 -10.96 -6.06 10.21
N LYS A 8 -11.47 -6.35 11.42
CA LYS A 8 -12.59 -5.59 12.00
C LYS A 8 -12.18 -4.25 12.57
N VAL A 9 -10.88 -3.96 12.71
CA VAL A 9 -10.39 -2.76 13.41
C VAL A 9 -10.97 -1.48 12.83
N ASN A 10 -10.96 -1.31 11.50
CA ASN A 10 -11.50 -0.10 10.86
C ASN A 10 -13.02 0.00 11.01
N ARG A 11 -13.75 -1.12 10.94
CA ARG A 11 -15.20 -1.16 11.19
C ARG A 11 -15.51 -0.77 12.63
N ILE A 12 -14.78 -1.31 13.60
CA ILE A 12 -14.95 -0.98 15.03
C ILE A 12 -14.74 0.52 15.27
N ARG A 13 -13.68 1.12 14.70
CA ARG A 13 -13.43 2.58 14.78
C ARG A 13 -14.57 3.40 14.18
N PHE A 14 -15.21 2.88 13.14
CA PHE A 14 -16.23 3.59 12.36
C PHE A 14 -17.66 3.11 12.62
N LYS A 15 -17.94 2.63 13.84
CA LYS A 15 -19.28 2.20 14.29
C LYS A 15 -19.90 1.10 13.41
N ASP A 16 -19.10 0.11 13.05
CA ASP A 16 -19.45 -1.04 12.21
C ASP A 16 -19.87 -0.70 10.77
N HIS A 17 -19.53 0.51 10.31
CA HIS A 17 -19.64 0.92 8.92
C HIS A 17 -18.31 0.77 8.18
N ASP A 18 -18.38 0.86 6.85
CA ASP A 18 -17.20 0.77 5.99
C ASP A 18 -16.45 2.11 5.99
N PHE A 19 -15.32 2.14 6.68
CA PHE A 19 -14.38 3.24 6.62
C PHE A 19 -13.46 3.06 5.41
N ALA A 20 -13.48 4.02 4.49
CA ALA A 20 -12.53 4.06 3.38
C ALA A 20 -11.16 4.53 3.89
N ALA A 21 -10.28 3.59 4.22
CA ALA A 21 -8.92 3.88 4.64
C ALA A 21 -8.08 4.37 3.44
N ILE A 22 -7.70 5.65 3.45
CA ILE A 22 -7.04 6.32 2.33
C ILE A 22 -5.74 6.99 2.76
N ALA A 23 -4.79 7.05 1.82
CA ALA A 23 -3.58 7.84 1.97
C ALA A 23 -3.87 9.34 1.83
N ASP A 24 -2.94 10.17 2.31
CA ASP A 24 -2.94 11.60 2.01
C ASP A 24 -2.67 11.84 0.51
N PHE A 25 -3.46 12.72 -0.09
CA PHE A 25 -3.39 12.97 -1.54
C PHE A 25 -2.05 13.58 -1.97
N ASP A 26 -1.54 14.55 -1.21
CA ASP A 26 -0.30 15.24 -1.57
C ASP A 26 0.88 14.28 -1.49
N MET A 27 0.93 13.43 -0.46
CA MET A 27 1.94 12.38 -0.34
C MET A 27 1.91 11.41 -1.53
N VAL A 28 0.72 10.96 -1.96
CA VAL A 28 0.57 10.09 -3.15
C VAL A 28 1.13 10.78 -4.38
N ARG A 29 0.74 12.03 -4.65
CA ARG A 29 1.22 12.80 -5.80
C ARG A 29 2.74 12.94 -5.77
N ASN A 30 3.30 13.31 -4.63
CA ASN A 30 4.73 13.52 -4.47
C ASN A 30 5.52 12.22 -4.71
N ALA A 31 5.00 11.07 -4.25
CA ALA A 31 5.62 9.77 -4.53
C ALA A 31 5.56 9.38 -6.01
N VAL A 32 4.44 9.67 -6.70
CA VAL A 32 4.32 9.46 -8.15
C VAL A 32 5.31 10.32 -8.92
N ASP A 33 5.43 11.60 -8.56
CA ASP A 33 6.35 12.53 -9.21
C ASP A 33 7.82 12.16 -8.96
N ALA A 34 8.15 11.75 -7.73
CA ALA A 34 9.47 11.23 -7.37
C ALA A 34 9.82 9.96 -8.17
N ALA A 35 8.89 9.00 -8.26
CA ALA A 35 9.08 7.79 -9.06
C ALA A 35 9.31 8.12 -10.54
N LYS A 36 8.50 9.03 -11.10
CA LYS A 36 8.64 9.47 -12.49
C LYS A 36 9.98 10.14 -12.76
N ALA A 37 10.48 10.96 -11.84
CA ALA A 37 11.79 11.59 -11.94
C ALA A 37 12.95 10.56 -11.91
N LEU A 38 12.76 9.45 -11.20
CA LEU A 38 13.68 8.31 -11.15
C LEU A 38 13.51 7.33 -12.33
N GLY A 39 12.59 7.59 -13.26
CA GLY A 39 12.32 6.72 -14.41
C GLY A 39 11.54 5.45 -14.05
N ILE A 40 10.82 5.45 -12.93
CA ILE A 40 10.04 4.32 -12.43
C ILE A 40 8.54 4.63 -12.62
N ASP A 41 7.82 3.71 -13.27
CA ASP A 41 6.37 3.81 -13.45
C ASP A 41 5.64 3.16 -12.27
N ALA A 42 5.25 3.97 -11.30
CA ALA A 42 4.55 3.50 -10.10
C ALA A 42 3.06 3.24 -10.37
N ARG A 43 2.56 2.08 -9.94
CA ARG A 43 1.12 1.78 -9.99
C ARG A 43 0.42 2.34 -8.75
N VAL A 44 -0.63 3.13 -8.96
CA VAL A 44 -1.45 3.69 -7.88
C VAL A 44 -2.83 3.04 -7.88
N GLY A 45 -3.25 2.47 -6.74
CA GLY A 45 -4.53 1.77 -6.63
C GLY A 45 -4.83 1.33 -5.21
N ASN A 46 -5.60 0.25 -5.07
CA ASN A 46 -5.91 -0.32 -3.76
C ASN A 46 -4.91 -1.41 -3.37
N LEU A 47 -4.52 -1.37 -2.09
CA LEU A 47 -3.90 -2.49 -1.40
C LEU A 47 -4.95 -3.28 -0.61
N PHE A 48 -4.63 -4.52 -0.25
CA PHE A 48 -5.40 -5.29 0.73
C PHE A 48 -4.52 -5.62 1.94
N SER A 49 -4.89 -5.11 3.11
CA SER A 49 -4.23 -5.35 4.38
C SER A 49 -4.85 -6.56 5.08
N ALA A 50 -4.18 -7.71 5.02
CA ALA A 50 -4.65 -8.96 5.61
C ALA A 50 -4.21 -9.11 7.08
N ASP A 51 -5.10 -9.60 7.94
CA ASP A 51 -4.75 -9.98 9.33
C ASP A 51 -3.93 -11.28 9.37
N LEU A 52 -4.13 -12.17 8.39
CA LEU A 52 -3.49 -13.49 8.34
C LEU A 52 -2.65 -13.66 7.08
N PHE A 53 -1.33 -13.76 7.26
CA PHE A 53 -0.41 -14.13 6.17
C PHE A 53 -0.76 -15.51 5.58
N TYR A 54 -1.08 -16.47 6.44
CA TYR A 54 -1.56 -17.80 6.05
C TYR A 54 -3.09 -17.86 6.16
N SER A 55 -3.79 -17.19 5.25
CA SER A 55 -5.26 -17.20 5.22
C SER A 55 -5.80 -18.60 4.94
N PRO A 56 -6.81 -19.07 5.71
CA PRO A 56 -7.53 -20.30 5.38
C PRO A 56 -8.50 -20.13 4.20
N ASP A 57 -8.81 -18.90 3.81
CA ASP A 57 -9.69 -18.57 2.69
C ASP A 57 -8.86 -18.15 1.47
N GLY A 58 -8.56 -19.13 0.61
CA GLY A 58 -7.84 -18.90 -0.65
C GLY A 58 -8.69 -18.28 -1.75
N GLU A 59 -10.02 -18.41 -1.70
CA GLU A 59 -10.94 -17.86 -2.70
C GLU A 59 -10.97 -16.32 -2.64
N MET A 60 -10.61 -15.74 -1.49
CA MET A 60 -10.53 -14.30 -1.32
C MET A 60 -9.53 -13.64 -2.29
N PHE A 61 -8.48 -14.33 -2.74
CA PHE A 61 -7.57 -13.78 -3.75
C PHE A 61 -8.26 -13.57 -5.11
N ASP A 62 -9.21 -14.42 -5.49
CA ASP A 62 -9.98 -14.27 -6.74
C ASP A 62 -10.90 -13.04 -6.65
N VAL A 63 -11.45 -12.79 -5.46
CA VAL A 63 -12.23 -11.59 -5.17
C VAL A 63 -11.34 -10.34 -5.28
N MET A 64 -10.16 -10.35 -4.65
CA MET A 64 -9.20 -9.25 -4.73
C MET A 64 -8.81 -8.93 -6.19
N GLU A 65 -8.50 -9.97 -6.97
CA GLU A 65 -8.16 -9.85 -8.39
C GLU A 65 -9.33 -9.26 -9.20
N LYS A 66 -10.55 -9.77 -8.98
CA LYS A 66 -11.77 -9.27 -9.64
C LYS A 66 -12.04 -7.79 -9.38
N TYR A 67 -11.75 -7.29 -8.18
CA TYR A 67 -11.95 -5.88 -7.81
C TYR A 67 -10.71 -5.00 -8.05
N GLY A 68 -9.64 -5.55 -8.65
CA GLY A 68 -8.47 -4.77 -9.06
C GLY A 68 -7.55 -4.35 -7.91
N ILE A 69 -7.45 -5.15 -6.85
CA ILE A 69 -6.42 -4.98 -5.82
C ILE A 69 -5.04 -5.18 -6.45
N LEU A 70 -4.11 -4.26 -6.21
CA LEU A 70 -2.78 -4.27 -6.81
C LEU A 70 -1.76 -5.10 -6.03
N GLY A 71 -1.94 -5.20 -4.71
CA GLY A 71 -1.01 -5.89 -3.83
C GLY A 71 -1.64 -6.24 -2.49
N VAL A 72 -1.15 -7.32 -1.89
CA VAL A 72 -1.54 -7.79 -0.57
C VAL A 72 -0.38 -7.52 0.40
N GLU A 73 -0.68 -6.84 1.50
CA GLU A 73 0.24 -6.52 2.59
C GLU A 73 -0.53 -6.60 3.91
N MET A 74 -0.04 -6.08 5.04
CA MET A 74 -0.64 -6.33 6.35
C MET A 74 -0.85 -5.07 7.20
N GLU A 75 -0.61 -3.86 6.69
CA GLU A 75 -0.48 -2.67 7.53
C GLU A 75 -1.24 -1.42 7.04
N ALA A 76 -1.35 -1.19 5.73
CA ALA A 76 -1.78 0.07 5.14
C ALA A 76 -3.14 0.56 5.67
N ALA A 77 -4.15 -0.31 5.70
CA ALA A 77 -5.49 0.02 6.20
C ALA A 77 -5.48 0.42 7.67
N GLY A 78 -4.61 -0.19 8.48
CA GLY A 78 -4.42 0.15 9.88
C GLY A 78 -3.74 1.50 10.06
N ILE A 79 -2.65 1.73 9.32
CA ILE A 79 -1.88 2.99 9.35
C ILE A 79 -2.77 4.16 8.92
N TYR A 80 -3.49 4.03 7.80
CA TYR A 80 -4.40 5.07 7.30
C TYR A 80 -5.54 5.35 8.28
N GLY A 81 -6.07 4.32 8.94
CA GLY A 81 -7.07 4.48 10.00
C GLY A 81 -6.54 5.29 11.18
N VAL A 82 -5.32 5.00 11.66
CA VAL A 82 -4.66 5.74 12.75
C VAL A 82 -4.38 7.18 12.33
N ALA A 83 -3.86 7.40 11.12
CA ALA A 83 -3.60 8.76 10.61
C ALA A 83 -4.88 9.60 10.60
N ALA A 84 -5.99 9.05 10.14
CA ALA A 84 -7.28 9.71 10.17
C ALA A 84 -7.79 9.98 11.59
N GLU A 85 -7.61 9.03 12.51
CA GLU A 85 -8.04 9.16 13.92
C GLU A 85 -7.31 10.29 14.65
N PHE A 86 -6.02 10.48 14.37
CA PHE A 86 -5.18 11.45 15.09
C PHE A 86 -4.84 12.72 14.29
N GLY A 87 -5.45 12.92 13.12
CA GLY A 87 -5.25 14.12 12.31
C GLY A 87 -3.85 14.23 11.70
N ALA A 88 -3.24 13.10 11.35
CA ALA A 88 -1.96 13.01 10.65
C ALA A 88 -2.14 12.64 9.17
N LYS A 89 -1.05 12.68 8.41
CA LYS A 89 -0.96 12.25 7.01
C LYS A 89 -0.14 10.96 6.91
N ALA A 90 -0.51 10.07 6.00
CA ALA A 90 0.21 8.81 5.79
C ALA A 90 0.15 8.34 4.32
N LEU A 91 1.14 7.53 3.95
CA LEU A 91 1.25 6.86 2.66
C LEU A 91 1.94 5.50 2.85
N THR A 92 1.47 4.48 2.15
CA THR A 92 2.15 3.19 2.00
C THR A 92 2.66 3.05 0.57
N ILE A 93 3.93 2.67 0.43
CA ILE A 93 4.55 2.30 -0.86
C ILE A 93 5.08 0.87 -0.70
N CYS A 94 4.79 0.01 -1.67
CA CYS A 94 5.21 -1.40 -1.65
C CYS A 94 5.98 -1.74 -2.92
N THR A 95 7.02 -2.56 -2.77
CA THR A 95 7.63 -3.29 -3.88
C THR A 95 7.04 -4.69 -3.92
N VAL A 96 6.57 -5.13 -5.09
CA VAL A 96 6.05 -6.50 -5.27
C VAL A 96 7.21 -7.48 -5.15
N SER A 97 7.23 -8.27 -4.06
CA SER A 97 8.26 -9.27 -3.79
C SER A 97 7.98 -10.64 -4.40
N ASP A 98 6.70 -10.94 -4.60
CA ASP A 98 6.22 -12.24 -5.03
C ASP A 98 4.84 -12.11 -5.68
N HIS A 99 4.48 -13.12 -6.46
CA HIS A 99 3.20 -13.18 -7.16
C HIS A 99 2.43 -14.44 -6.74
N ILE A 100 1.27 -14.23 -6.09
CA ILE A 100 0.46 -15.28 -5.48
C ILE A 100 0.06 -16.38 -6.48
N ARG A 101 -0.24 -16.03 -7.74
CA ARG A 101 -0.63 -17.02 -8.78
C ARG A 101 0.53 -17.78 -9.41
N THR A 102 1.56 -17.07 -9.89
CA THR A 102 2.67 -17.67 -10.62
C THR A 102 3.69 -18.31 -9.69
N HIS A 103 3.62 -17.99 -8.39
CA HIS A 103 4.62 -18.35 -7.39
C HIS A 103 6.03 -17.88 -7.77
N GLU A 104 6.13 -16.78 -8.53
CA GLU A 104 7.41 -16.11 -8.71
C GLU A 104 7.77 -15.36 -7.43
N GLN A 105 9.03 -15.43 -7.03
CA GLN A 105 9.57 -14.62 -5.93
C GLN A 105 10.87 -13.96 -6.38
N THR A 106 11.06 -12.73 -5.93
CA THR A 106 12.30 -12.00 -6.11
C THR A 106 13.48 -12.69 -5.41
N THR A 107 14.63 -12.70 -6.06
CA THR A 107 15.89 -13.12 -5.43
C THR A 107 16.34 -12.08 -4.40
N ALA A 108 17.31 -12.45 -3.54
CA ALA A 108 17.86 -11.52 -2.56
C ALA A 108 18.48 -10.27 -3.20
N ALA A 109 19.16 -10.42 -4.34
CA ALA A 109 19.79 -9.31 -5.07
C ALA A 109 18.74 -8.38 -5.71
N GLU A 110 17.69 -8.94 -6.32
CA GLU A 110 16.59 -8.16 -6.90
C GLU A 110 15.81 -7.40 -5.83
N ARG A 111 15.53 -8.04 -4.68
CA ARG A 111 14.93 -7.36 -3.52
C ARG A 111 15.77 -6.18 -3.07
N GLN A 112 17.08 -6.35 -2.94
CA GLN A 112 17.95 -5.28 -2.50
C GLN A 112 17.87 -4.06 -3.44
N THR A 113 17.99 -4.27 -4.74
CA THR A 113 17.97 -3.17 -5.72
C THR A 113 16.61 -2.48 -5.76
N THR A 114 15.53 -3.24 -5.90
CA THR A 114 14.17 -2.68 -6.00
C THR A 114 13.69 -2.03 -4.71
N PHE A 115 14.12 -2.55 -3.56
CA PHE A 115 13.84 -1.92 -2.26
C PHE A 115 14.57 -0.60 -2.11
N ASN A 116 15.83 -0.50 -2.57
CA ASN A 116 16.56 0.78 -2.56
C ASN A 116 15.83 1.85 -3.39
N ASP A 117 15.26 1.49 -4.54
CA ASP A 117 14.54 2.43 -5.38
C ASP A 117 13.23 2.89 -4.73
N MET A 118 12.48 1.98 -4.09
CA MET A 118 11.31 2.34 -3.29
C MET A 118 11.68 3.33 -2.17
N ILE A 119 12.80 3.10 -1.48
CA ILE A 119 13.27 4.01 -0.41
C ILE A 119 13.67 5.37 -0.98
N LYS A 120 14.35 5.42 -2.14
CA LYS A 120 14.64 6.69 -2.82
C LYS A 120 13.35 7.45 -3.16
N ILE A 121 12.34 6.77 -3.71
CA ILE A 121 11.04 7.39 -4.00
C ILE A 121 10.43 7.98 -2.72
N ALA A 122 10.42 7.22 -1.62
CA ALA A 122 9.88 7.70 -0.36
C ALA A 122 10.61 8.95 0.15
N LEU A 123 11.95 8.95 0.13
CA LEU A 123 12.76 10.08 0.58
C LEU A 123 12.59 11.32 -0.30
N GLU A 124 12.65 11.16 -1.63
CA GLU A 124 12.47 12.26 -2.57
C GLU A 124 11.05 12.84 -2.52
N SER A 125 10.03 12.01 -2.24
CA SER A 125 8.64 12.49 -2.09
C SER A 125 8.47 13.48 -0.93
N VAL A 126 9.26 13.30 0.15
CA VAL A 126 9.29 14.25 1.28
C VAL A 126 9.91 15.56 0.84
N LEU A 127 11.04 15.52 0.13
CA LEU A 127 11.71 16.73 -0.37
C LEU A 127 10.86 17.53 -1.37
N LEU A 128 9.97 16.85 -2.10
CA LEU A 128 8.98 17.52 -2.96
C LEU A 128 7.90 18.20 -2.12
N GLY A 129 7.38 17.53 -1.08
CA GLY A 129 6.35 18.08 -0.20
C GLY A 129 6.83 19.27 0.65
N ASP A 130 8.11 19.30 1.04
CA ASP A 130 8.68 20.41 1.82
C ASP A 130 8.75 21.75 1.05
N LYS A 131 8.58 21.72 -0.29
CA LYS A 131 8.67 22.90 -1.15
C LYS A 131 7.31 23.55 -1.43
N GLU A 132 6.22 22.93 -1.02
CA GLU A 132 4.84 23.41 -1.19
C GLU A 132 4.35 24.22 0.01
#